data_AF-A0A2G6BMP7-F1
#
_entry.id   AF-A0A2G6BMP7-F1
#
_cell.length_a   1.000
_cell.length_b   1.000
_cell.length_c   1.000
_cell.angle_alpha   90.00
_cell.angle_beta   90.00
_cell.angle_gamma   90.00
#
_symmetry.space_group_name_H-M   'P 1'
#
loop_
_entity.id
_entity.type
_entity.pdbx_description
1 polymer ?
#
loop_
_entity_poly.entity_id
_entity_poly.type
_entity_poly.pdbx_seq_one_letter_code
_entity_poly.pdbx_strand_id
1 'polypeptide(L)'
;MRTISHHIIDIAHNSIRGNGKTIEISIVEAGDNLTISIVDDGRGIDSELMKIIDDPYGTTRESRKVGMGIPLIKFHAEKTGGTFKIESKKGVGTKLEVLFSISNIDRQPMGDLPGSITQLFCSVGEEVDIIFSYKTPSGEFGVSLNDIREVFDGIPLSSSKVFSNIKGMIKSQLEEIGSVS
;
A
#
# COMPACT_ATOMS: atom_id res chain seq x y z
N MET A 1 11.57 11.05 -8.38
CA MET A 1 11.12 11.36 -7.00
C MET A 1 10.24 10.21 -6.55
N ARG A 2 10.46 9.62 -5.36
CA ARG A 2 9.51 8.61 -4.83
C ARG A 2 8.19 9.29 -4.46
N THR A 3 7.09 8.61 -4.71
CA THR A 3 5.72 9.06 -4.39
C THR A 3 5.13 8.15 -3.31
N ILE A 4 3.97 8.52 -2.78
CA ILE A 4 3.25 7.68 -1.81
C ILE A 4 2.90 6.32 -2.43
N SER A 5 2.39 6.29 -3.66
CA SER A 5 2.08 5.05 -4.38
C SER A 5 3.28 4.11 -4.52
N HIS A 6 4.49 4.63 -4.78
CA HIS A 6 5.70 3.79 -4.80
C HIS A 6 5.97 3.10 -3.44
N HIS A 7 5.72 3.79 -2.32
CA HIS A 7 5.90 3.18 -1.00
C HIS A 7 4.82 2.13 -0.71
N ILE A 8 3.57 2.36 -1.14
CA ILE A 8 2.48 1.39 -1.02
C ILE A 8 2.87 0.08 -1.71
N ILE A 9 3.38 0.16 -2.94
CA ILE A 9 3.80 -1.01 -3.71
C ILE A 9 4.98 -1.73 -3.08
N ASP A 10 5.98 -0.99 -2.59
CA ASP A 10 7.12 -1.59 -1.89
C ASP A 10 6.68 -2.38 -0.64
N ILE A 11 5.75 -1.83 0.15
CA ILE A 11 5.24 -2.45 1.37
C ILE A 11 4.35 -3.66 1.05
N ALA A 12 3.48 -3.54 0.03
CA ALA A 12 2.68 -4.67 -0.44
C ALA A 12 3.58 -5.82 -0.95
N HIS A 13 4.64 -5.54 -1.70
CA HIS A 13 5.62 -6.56 -2.09
C HIS A 13 6.37 -7.17 -0.92
N ASN A 14 6.65 -6.40 0.13
CA ASN A 14 7.22 -6.97 1.35
C ASN A 14 6.26 -7.95 2.03
N SER A 15 4.96 -7.67 2.01
CA SER A 15 3.91 -8.55 2.51
C SER A 15 3.86 -9.87 1.72
N ILE A 16 3.92 -9.79 0.39
CA ILE A 16 3.98 -10.96 -0.51
C ILE A 16 5.23 -11.81 -0.24
N ARG A 17 6.41 -11.19 -0.12
CA ARG A 17 7.66 -11.89 0.26
C ARG A 17 7.60 -12.48 1.67
N GLY A 18 6.73 -11.94 2.51
CA GLY A 18 6.40 -12.45 3.84
C GLY A 18 5.45 -13.66 3.81
N ASN A 19 5.08 -14.16 2.62
CA ASN A 19 4.07 -15.20 2.42
C ASN A 19 2.67 -14.78 2.87
N GLY A 20 2.34 -13.48 2.80
CA GLY A 20 0.97 -12.99 2.95
C GLY A 20 0.11 -13.46 1.78
N LYS A 21 -1.05 -14.05 2.10
CA LYS A 21 -2.06 -14.50 1.15
C LYS A 21 -3.17 -13.49 0.98
N THR A 22 -3.48 -12.72 2.03
CA THR A 22 -4.44 -11.62 1.97
C THR A 22 -3.75 -10.34 2.37
N ILE A 23 -3.77 -9.37 1.47
CA ILE A 23 -3.15 -8.06 1.67
C ILE A 23 -4.21 -7.00 1.44
N GLU A 24 -4.55 -6.27 2.50
CA GLU A 24 -5.52 -5.18 2.46
C GLU A 24 -4.76 -3.85 2.41
N ILE A 25 -5.07 -3.04 1.41
CA ILE A 25 -4.54 -1.69 1.21
C ILE A 25 -5.73 -0.75 1.28
N SER A 26 -5.78 0.10 2.30
CA SER A 26 -6.83 1.11 2.47
C SER A 26 -6.25 2.50 2.50
N ILE A 27 -6.93 3.44 1.84
CA ILE A 27 -6.62 4.86 1.89
C ILE A 27 -7.88 5.61 2.32
N VAL A 28 -7.77 6.45 3.34
CA VAL A 28 -8.88 7.22 3.88
C VAL A 28 -8.50 8.70 3.96
N GLU A 29 -9.28 9.53 3.28
CA GLU A 29 -9.25 10.97 3.42
C GLU A 29 -10.32 11.43 4.42
N ALA A 30 -9.89 12.17 5.44
CA ALA A 30 -10.80 12.76 6.42
C ALA A 30 -10.26 14.12 6.89
N GLY A 31 -10.92 15.20 6.47
CA GLY A 31 -10.44 16.56 6.72
C GLY A 31 -9.09 16.78 6.03
N ASP A 32 -8.07 17.15 6.81
CA ASP A 32 -6.70 17.30 6.30
C ASP A 32 -5.86 16.02 6.42
N ASN A 33 -6.44 14.91 6.86
CA ASN A 33 -5.70 13.66 7.07
C ASN A 33 -5.85 12.72 5.88
N LEU A 34 -4.73 12.20 5.41
CA LEU A 34 -4.63 11.06 4.49
C LEU A 34 -4.03 9.89 5.26
N THR A 35 -4.88 8.92 5.61
CA THR A 35 -4.47 7.70 6.31
C THR A 35 -4.32 6.57 5.31
N ILE A 36 -3.18 5.88 5.32
CA ILE A 36 -2.92 4.71 4.50
C ILE A 36 -2.67 3.55 5.47
N SER A 37 -3.42 2.47 5.32
CA SER A 37 -3.19 1.24 6.08
C SER A 37 -2.91 0.08 5.14
N ILE A 38 -1.90 -0.71 5.49
CA ILE A 38 -1.56 -1.96 4.80
C ILE A 38 -1.57 -3.07 5.86
N VAL A 39 -2.44 -4.06 5.67
CA VAL A 39 -2.59 -5.22 6.56
C VAL A 39 -2.30 -6.48 5.77
N ASP A 40 -1.47 -7.36 6.33
CA ASP A 40 -1.17 -8.67 5.76
C ASP A 40 -1.27 -9.78 6.80
N ASP A 41 -1.58 -10.98 6.34
CA ASP A 41 -1.60 -12.24 7.11
C ASP A 41 -0.31 -13.06 6.96
N GLY A 42 0.79 -12.41 6.56
CA GLY A 42 2.06 -13.06 6.32
C GLY A 42 2.77 -13.51 7.60
N ARG A 43 4.05 -13.85 7.45
CA ARG A 43 4.89 -14.36 8.55
C ARG A 43 5.12 -13.37 9.70
N GLY A 44 4.70 -12.12 9.56
CA GLY A 44 4.99 -11.03 10.49
C GLY A 44 6.48 -10.70 10.61
N ILE A 45 6.80 -9.81 11.55
CA ILE A 45 8.14 -9.29 11.81
C ILE A 45 8.59 -9.77 13.20
N ASP A 46 9.83 -10.22 13.29
CA ASP A 46 10.42 -10.63 14.58
C ASP A 46 10.65 -9.41 15.48
N SER A 47 10.52 -9.59 16.79
CA SER A 47 10.74 -8.54 17.81
C SER A 47 12.09 -7.84 17.70
N GLU A 48 13.14 -8.54 17.25
CA GLU A 48 14.46 -7.94 17.03
C GLU A 48 14.45 -6.96 15.84
N LEU A 49 13.75 -7.33 14.77
CA LEU A 49 13.59 -6.47 13.58
C LEU A 49 12.63 -5.31 13.85
N MET A 50 11.59 -5.51 14.67
CA MET A 50 10.68 -4.43 15.08
C MET A 50 11.44 -3.31 15.80
N LYS A 51 12.38 -3.65 16.70
CA LYS A 51 13.22 -2.65 17.37
C LYS A 51 14.06 -1.82 16.39
N ILE A 52 14.47 -2.40 15.26
CA ILE A 52 15.22 -1.69 14.23
C ILE A 52 14.31 -0.76 13.42
N ILE A 53 13.06 -1.15 13.17
CA ILE A 53 12.06 -0.29 12.51
C ILE A 53 11.70 0.90 13.41
N ASP A 54 11.66 0.67 14.72
CA ASP A 54 11.37 1.72 15.69
C ASP A 54 12.53 2.70 15.86
N ASP A 55 13.78 2.28 15.66
CA ASP A 55 14.97 3.14 15.77
C ASP A 55 15.18 4.04 14.54
N PRO A 56 14.95 5.38 14.66
CA PRO A 56 15.11 6.31 13.54
C PRO A 56 16.57 6.49 13.07
N TYR A 57 17.56 5.97 13.80
CA TYR A 57 18.99 6.05 13.46
C TYR A 57 19.63 4.68 13.20
N GLY A 58 18.86 3.60 13.28
CA GLY A 58 19.30 2.21 13.20
C GLY A 58 19.73 1.76 11.79
N THR A 59 20.83 2.28 11.26
CA THR A 59 21.41 1.80 9.99
C THR A 59 22.38 0.65 10.24
N THR A 60 21.85 -0.54 10.55
CA THR A 60 22.67 -1.76 10.70
C THR A 60 22.61 -2.62 9.44
N ARG A 61 23.51 -3.61 9.28
CA ARG A 61 23.40 -4.58 8.18
C ARG A 61 22.04 -5.32 8.17
N GLU A 62 21.36 -5.37 9.30
CA GLU A 62 20.05 -6.00 9.51
C GLU A 62 18.89 -5.16 8.92
N SER A 63 19.01 -3.83 8.82
CA SER A 63 17.97 -2.98 8.22
C SER A 63 17.74 -3.30 6.73
N ARG A 64 18.76 -3.83 6.04
CA ARG A 64 18.63 -4.35 4.67
C ARG A 64 17.67 -5.55 4.57
N LYS A 65 17.42 -6.29 5.66
CA LYS A 65 16.47 -7.42 5.68
C LYS A 65 15.02 -6.95 5.67
N VAL A 66 14.73 -5.76 6.21
CA VAL A 66 13.39 -5.15 6.20
C VAL A 66 13.10 -4.43 4.86
N GLY A 67 14.17 -4.06 4.15
CA GLY A 67 14.07 -3.21 2.96
C GLY A 67 13.88 -1.74 3.33
N MET A 68 13.92 -0.88 2.32
CA MET A 68 13.89 0.57 2.54
C MET A 68 12.48 1.18 2.57
N GLY A 69 11.44 0.41 2.20
CA GLY A 69 10.07 0.92 2.09
C GLY A 69 9.51 1.46 3.41
N ILE A 70 9.51 0.62 4.45
CA ILE A 70 8.95 0.97 5.78
C ILE A 70 9.71 2.13 6.44
N PRO A 71 11.05 2.13 6.53
CA PRO A 71 11.78 3.26 7.12
C PRO A 71 11.58 4.58 6.36
N LEU A 72 11.50 4.53 5.02
CA LEU A 72 11.32 5.74 4.23
C LEU A 72 9.91 6.33 4.36
N ILE A 73 8.85 5.51 4.37
CA ILE A 73 7.49 6.04 4.55
C ILE A 73 7.30 6.64 5.95
N LYS A 74 7.88 6.00 6.98
CA LYS A 74 7.93 6.52 8.36
C LYS A 74 8.60 7.89 8.40
N PHE A 75 9.81 7.99 7.84
CA PHE A 75 10.57 9.24 7.80
C PHE A 75 9.78 10.37 7.12
N HIS A 76 9.15 10.11 5.98
CA HIS A 76 8.38 11.14 5.28
C HIS A 76 7.11 11.54 6.02
N ALA A 77 6.43 10.61 6.67
CA ALA A 77 5.24 10.92 7.48
C ALA A 77 5.61 11.80 8.67
N GLU A 78 6.60 11.39 9.46
CA GLU A 78 7.05 12.14 10.64
C GLU A 78 7.61 13.52 10.26
N LYS A 79 8.38 13.61 9.16
CA LYS A 79 8.91 14.89 8.65
C LYS A 79 7.81 15.87 8.24
N THR A 80 6.64 15.36 7.85
CA THR A 80 5.49 16.18 7.41
C THR A 80 4.44 16.37 8.51
N GLY A 81 4.81 16.09 9.78
CA GLY A 81 3.92 16.25 10.93
C GLY A 81 2.83 15.19 11.05
N GLY A 82 2.91 14.14 10.23
CA GLY A 82 2.06 12.98 10.29
C GLY A 82 2.52 11.95 11.31
N THR A 83 1.89 10.78 11.29
CA THR A 83 2.19 9.68 12.23
C THR A 83 2.46 8.38 11.50
N PHE A 84 3.26 7.51 12.10
CA PHE A 84 3.50 6.16 11.61
C PHE A 84 3.31 5.17 12.75
N LYS A 85 2.60 4.07 12.49
CA LYS A 85 2.38 2.99 13.44
C LYS A 85 2.53 1.65 12.71
N ILE A 86 3.20 0.70 13.37
CA ILE A 86 3.32 -0.66 12.88
C ILE A 86 3.12 -1.64 14.03
N GLU A 87 2.27 -2.63 13.82
CA GLU A 87 1.99 -3.73 14.74
C GLU A 87 2.25 -5.03 13.98
N SER A 88 3.10 -5.90 14.50
CA SER A 88 3.40 -7.17 13.85
C SER A 88 3.68 -8.25 14.86
N LYS A 89 3.25 -9.48 14.55
CA LYS A 89 3.56 -10.66 15.35
C LYS A 89 3.97 -11.80 14.43
N LYS A 90 5.11 -12.41 14.75
CA LYS A 90 5.64 -13.57 14.02
C LYS A 90 4.58 -14.68 13.92
N GLY A 91 4.31 -15.11 12.69
CA GLY A 91 3.32 -16.12 12.34
C GLY A 91 1.86 -15.66 12.37
N VAL A 92 1.59 -14.35 12.52
CA VAL A 92 0.22 -13.80 12.52
C VAL A 92 0.00 -12.82 11.38
N GLY A 93 0.96 -11.92 11.14
CA GLY A 93 0.81 -10.87 10.12
C GLY A 93 1.37 -9.54 10.57
N THR A 94 1.13 -8.51 9.77
CA THR A 94 1.54 -7.12 10.03
C THR A 94 0.42 -6.16 9.71
N LYS A 95 0.24 -5.15 10.55
CA LYS A 95 -0.59 -3.98 10.29
C LYS A 95 0.30 -2.74 10.33
N LEU A 96 0.35 -2.03 9.22
CA LEU A 96 1.01 -0.73 9.11
C LEU A 96 -0.07 0.33 8.89
N GLU A 97 0.10 1.47 9.54
CA GLU A 97 -0.74 2.65 9.39
C GLU A 97 0.14 3.89 9.34
N VAL A 98 -0.07 4.72 8.32
CA VAL A 98 0.64 5.98 8.17
C VAL A 98 -0.35 7.09 7.88
N LEU A 99 -0.16 8.23 8.52
CA LEU A 99 -0.98 9.42 8.37
C LEU A 99 -0.10 10.52 7.78
N PHE A 100 -0.62 11.21 6.77
CA PHE A 100 -0.05 12.43 6.21
C PHE A 100 -1.06 13.57 6.33
N SER A 101 -0.57 14.81 6.47
CA SER A 101 -1.39 16.01 6.24
C SER A 101 -1.48 16.30 4.75
N ILE A 102 -2.69 16.39 4.20
CA ILE A 102 -2.97 16.61 2.77
C ILE A 102 -2.43 17.97 2.32
N SER A 103 -2.60 18.99 3.15
CA SER A 103 -2.20 20.38 2.88
C SER A 103 -0.71 20.66 3.09
N ASN A 104 0.07 19.74 3.66
CA ASN A 104 1.50 19.94 3.86
C ASN A 104 2.26 19.97 2.52
N ILE A 105 2.98 21.07 2.26
CA ILE A 105 3.75 21.31 1.02
C ILE A 105 4.88 20.30 0.84
N ASP A 106 5.46 19.81 1.93
CA ASP A 106 6.54 18.81 1.91
C ASP A 106 6.00 17.36 1.80
N ARG A 107 4.68 17.16 1.81
CA ARG A 107 4.07 15.86 1.56
C ARG A 107 4.44 15.39 0.16
N GLN A 108 4.94 14.16 0.07
CA GLN A 108 5.17 13.54 -1.23
C GLN A 108 3.86 13.46 -2.03
N PRO A 109 3.90 13.67 -3.35
CA PRO A 109 2.71 13.51 -4.17
C PRO A 109 2.22 12.06 -4.11
N MET A 110 0.91 11.85 -4.35
CA MET A 110 0.35 10.50 -4.41
C MET A 110 1.02 9.68 -5.52
N GLY A 111 1.22 10.28 -6.70
CA GLY A 111 1.79 9.61 -7.88
C GLY A 111 0.74 8.82 -8.67
N ASP A 112 1.15 7.92 -9.54
CA ASP A 112 0.22 7.11 -10.35
C ASP A 112 -0.35 5.95 -9.51
N LEU A 113 -1.28 6.26 -8.61
CA LEU A 113 -1.94 5.26 -7.77
C LEU A 113 -2.71 4.21 -8.59
N PRO A 114 -3.55 4.58 -9.59
CA PRO A 114 -4.22 3.58 -10.43
C PRO A 114 -3.25 2.63 -11.13
N GLY A 115 -2.18 3.16 -11.72
CA GLY A 115 -1.15 2.35 -12.38
C GLY A 115 -0.39 1.46 -11.40
N SER A 116 -0.12 1.96 -10.20
CA SER A 116 0.55 1.21 -9.14
C SER A 116 -0.27 0.03 -8.66
N ILE A 117 -1.55 0.24 -8.31
CA ILE A 117 -2.44 -0.85 -7.88
C ILE A 117 -2.65 -1.86 -9.02
N THR A 118 -2.81 -1.38 -10.26
CA THR A 118 -2.91 -2.26 -11.43
C THR A 118 -1.65 -3.12 -11.61
N GLN A 119 -0.46 -2.51 -11.50
CA GLN A 119 0.80 -3.24 -11.56
C GLN A 119 0.87 -4.31 -10.48
N LEU A 120 0.46 -3.98 -9.25
CA LEU A 120 0.43 -4.93 -8.15
C LEU A 120 -0.47 -6.12 -8.48
N PHE A 121 -1.71 -5.85 -8.90
CA PHE A 121 -2.69 -6.88 -9.30
C PHE A 121 -2.16 -7.80 -10.40
N CYS A 122 -1.51 -7.25 -11.41
CA CYS A 122 -0.96 -8.01 -12.53
C CYS A 122 0.37 -8.74 -12.21
N SER A 123 0.99 -8.48 -11.05
CA SER A 123 2.33 -9.00 -10.71
C SER A 123 2.31 -10.18 -9.73
N VAL A 124 1.15 -10.55 -9.21
CA VAL A 124 1.02 -11.58 -8.16
C VAL A 124 0.38 -12.87 -8.65
N GLY A 125 0.77 -13.99 -8.04
CA GLY A 125 0.24 -15.32 -8.34
C GLY A 125 -1.18 -15.53 -7.78
N GLU A 126 -1.80 -16.62 -8.20
CA GLU A 126 -3.19 -16.98 -7.88
C GLU A 126 -3.45 -17.21 -6.38
N GLU A 127 -2.41 -17.56 -5.61
CA GLU A 127 -2.53 -17.82 -4.16
C GLU A 127 -2.69 -16.57 -3.30
N VAL A 128 -2.47 -15.38 -3.89
CA VAL A 128 -2.56 -14.09 -3.18
C VAL A 128 -3.79 -13.34 -3.66
N ASP A 129 -4.54 -12.81 -2.71
CA ASP A 129 -5.60 -11.84 -2.91
C ASP A 129 -5.18 -10.48 -2.34
N ILE A 130 -5.47 -9.44 -3.11
CA ILE A 130 -5.12 -8.05 -2.75
C ILE A 130 -6.40 -7.25 -2.80
N ILE A 131 -6.74 -6.65 -1.68
CA ILE A 131 -7.95 -5.87 -1.50
C ILE A 131 -7.53 -4.40 -1.43
N PHE A 132 -7.96 -3.60 -2.38
CA PHE A 132 -7.72 -2.17 -2.40
C PHE A 132 -9.01 -1.42 -2.07
N SER A 133 -8.91 -0.40 -1.22
CA SER A 133 -10.00 0.51 -0.93
C SER A 133 -9.54 1.95 -0.81
N TYR A 134 -10.40 2.87 -1.23
CA TYR A 134 -10.21 4.30 -1.10
C TYR A 134 -11.50 4.93 -0.59
N LYS A 135 -11.41 5.74 0.47
CA LYS A 135 -12.54 6.46 1.04
C LYS A 135 -12.26 7.95 1.10
N THR A 136 -13.23 8.74 0.66
CA THR A 136 -13.26 10.20 0.76
C THR A 136 -14.54 10.64 1.49
N PRO A 137 -14.70 11.93 1.80
CA PRO A 137 -15.97 12.45 2.28
C PRO A 137 -17.14 12.30 1.28
N SER A 138 -16.83 12.16 0.00
CA SER A 138 -17.82 12.10 -1.09
C SER A 138 -18.24 10.68 -1.45
N GLY A 139 -17.45 9.66 -1.08
CA GLY A 139 -17.76 8.27 -1.40
C GLY A 139 -16.64 7.30 -1.04
N GLU A 140 -16.84 6.04 -1.38
CA GLU A 140 -15.85 4.98 -1.21
C GLU A 140 -15.80 4.07 -2.43
N PHE A 141 -14.61 3.58 -2.74
CA PHE A 141 -14.34 2.64 -3.81
C PHE A 141 -13.54 1.47 -3.23
N GLY A 142 -13.89 0.24 -3.64
CA GLY A 142 -13.18 -0.97 -3.25
C GLY A 142 -13.12 -1.95 -4.41
N VAL A 143 -12.00 -2.67 -4.53
CA VAL A 143 -11.82 -3.75 -5.50
C VAL A 143 -10.83 -4.76 -4.94
N SER A 144 -11.15 -6.05 -5.05
CA SER A 144 -10.22 -7.12 -4.79
C SER A 144 -9.63 -7.68 -6.08
N LEU A 145 -8.46 -8.32 -5.98
CA LEU A 145 -7.87 -9.03 -7.09
C LEU A 145 -8.72 -10.22 -7.52
N ASN A 146 -9.43 -10.86 -6.59
CA ASN A 146 -10.39 -11.90 -6.92
C ASN A 146 -11.56 -11.37 -7.77
N ASP A 147 -12.12 -10.18 -7.47
CA ASP A 147 -13.14 -9.55 -8.33
C ASP A 147 -12.61 -9.35 -9.76
N ILE A 148 -11.35 -8.89 -9.89
CA ILE A 148 -10.71 -8.71 -11.19
C ILE A 148 -10.53 -10.04 -11.92
N ARG A 149 -10.13 -11.11 -11.23
CA ARG A 149 -10.00 -12.45 -11.83
C ARG A 149 -11.33 -12.97 -12.34
N GLU A 150 -12.43 -12.76 -11.60
CA GLU A 150 -13.77 -13.15 -12.03
C GLU A 150 -14.22 -12.37 -13.29
N VAL A 151 -13.96 -11.06 -13.34
CA VAL A 151 -14.30 -10.22 -14.49
C VAL A 151 -13.51 -10.61 -15.76
N PHE A 152 -12.25 -11.01 -15.60
CA PHE A 152 -11.35 -11.37 -16.69
C PHE A 152 -11.11 -12.89 -16.80
N ASP A 153 -12.09 -13.71 -16.41
CA ASP A 153 -11.95 -15.17 -16.44
C ASP A 153 -11.47 -15.68 -17.82
N GLY A 154 -10.49 -16.57 -17.79
CA GLY A 154 -9.81 -17.09 -18.98
C GLY A 154 -8.88 -16.12 -19.73
N ILE A 155 -8.69 -14.88 -19.25
CA ILE A 155 -7.78 -13.89 -19.86
C ILE A 155 -6.58 -13.63 -18.94
N PRO A 156 -5.34 -13.78 -19.43
CA PRO A 156 -4.15 -13.45 -18.64
C PRO A 156 -4.13 -11.97 -18.20
N LEU A 157 -4.06 -11.75 -16.88
CA LEU A 157 -3.95 -10.41 -16.29
C LEU A 157 -2.67 -9.67 -16.72
N SER A 158 -1.65 -10.40 -17.18
CA SER A 158 -0.41 -9.83 -17.73
C SER A 158 -0.57 -9.18 -19.11
N SER A 159 -1.74 -9.32 -19.76
CA SER A 159 -1.98 -8.71 -21.05
C SER A 159 -2.15 -7.20 -20.95
N SER A 160 -1.57 -6.46 -21.90
CA SER A 160 -1.59 -4.99 -21.92
C SER A 160 -3.03 -4.41 -21.95
N LYS A 161 -3.97 -5.13 -22.57
CA LYS A 161 -5.39 -4.74 -22.62
C LYS A 161 -6.08 -4.86 -21.26
N VAL A 162 -5.81 -5.93 -20.51
CA VAL A 162 -6.35 -6.09 -19.16
C VAL A 162 -5.77 -5.02 -18.23
N PHE A 163 -4.45 -4.79 -18.31
CA PHE A 163 -3.80 -3.71 -17.58
C PHE A 163 -4.45 -2.35 -17.84
N SER A 164 -4.64 -1.96 -19.11
CA SER A 164 -5.27 -0.68 -19.44
C SER A 164 -6.70 -0.56 -18.93
N ASN A 165 -7.46 -1.67 -18.93
CA ASN A 165 -8.84 -1.69 -18.47
C ASN A 165 -8.93 -1.51 -16.96
N ILE A 166 -8.15 -2.26 -16.19
CA ILE A 166 -8.10 -2.17 -14.72
C ILE A 166 -7.65 -0.75 -14.31
N LYS A 167 -6.58 -0.24 -14.93
CA LYS A 167 -6.08 1.10 -14.65
C LYS A 167 -7.13 2.18 -14.93
N GLY A 168 -7.83 2.08 -16.07
CA GLY A 168 -8.90 3.00 -16.44
C GLY A 168 -10.07 2.96 -15.47
N MET A 169 -10.49 1.76 -15.05
CA MET A 169 -11.55 1.56 -14.07
C MET A 169 -11.20 2.20 -12.72
N ILE A 170 -10.04 1.88 -12.15
CA ILE A 170 -9.59 2.45 -10.87
C ILE A 170 -9.50 3.97 -10.97
N LYS A 171 -8.91 4.50 -12.05
CA LYS A 171 -8.81 5.95 -12.26
C LYS A 171 -10.19 6.61 -12.27
N SER A 172 -11.14 6.07 -13.04
CA SER A 172 -12.49 6.63 -13.15
C SER A 172 -13.22 6.63 -11.80
N GLN A 173 -13.09 5.55 -11.02
CA GLN A 173 -13.72 5.43 -9.70
C GLN A 173 -13.12 6.40 -8.68
N LEU A 174 -11.80 6.61 -8.72
CA LEU A 174 -11.11 7.57 -7.85
C LEU A 174 -11.45 9.03 -8.20
N GLU A 175 -11.67 9.33 -9.49
CA GLU A 175 -12.17 10.64 -9.95
C GLU A 175 -13.62 10.87 -9.48
N GLU A 176 -14.48 9.84 -9.53
CA GLU A 176 -15.89 9.91 -9.13
C GLU A 176 -16.06 10.23 -7.63
N ILE A 177 -15.23 9.63 -6.77
CA ILE A 177 -15.23 9.92 -5.32
C ILE A 177 -14.42 11.17 -4.96
N GLY A 178 -13.86 11.89 -5.94
CA GLY A 178 -13.11 13.13 -5.72
C GLY A 178 -11.82 12.96 -4.91
N SER A 179 -11.10 11.86 -5.11
CA SER A 179 -9.85 11.60 -4.38
C SER A 179 -8.75 12.61 -4.70
N VAL A 180 -7.83 12.83 -3.76
CA VAL A 180 -6.61 13.65 -3.96
C VAL A 180 -5.47 12.89 -4.65
N SER A 181 -5.77 11.71 -5.21
CA SER A 181 -4.78 10.78 -5.76
C SER A 181 -4.36 11.06 -7.20
#